data_AF-A0A1W1E6L8-F1
#
_entry.id   AF-A0A1W1E6L8-F1
#
_cell.length_a   1.000
_cell.length_b   1.000
_cell.length_c   1.000
_cell.angle_alpha   90.00
_cell.angle_beta   90.00
_cell.angle_gamma   90.00
#
_symmetry.space_group_name_H-M   'P 1'
#
loop_
_entity.id
_entity.type
_entity.pdbx_description
1 polymer ?
#
loop_
_entity_poly.entity_id
_entity_poly.type
_entity_poly.pdbx_seq_one_letter_code
_entity_poly.pdbx_strand_id
1 'polypeptide(L)'
;MKGNVSVDRVSSKLNELIYNHDFVTTLYDFYGFKKLSTDETKASLEQKIKDSIKQSQQGKIIPYIQMYEFEALLFSDAKIMANNLNVSQSWIDNILNEFNDLEKINNSKETAPSKRIKKNATYIKTQHAPKILQEIGLPKIREKCQGFDAWLTRLERLGE
;
A
#
# COMPACT_ATOMS: atom_id res chain seq x y z
N MET A 1 -10.76 -0.99 12.10
CA MET A 1 -10.39 0.43 12.20
C MET A 1 -11.08 1.20 11.08
N LYS A 2 -12.05 2.07 11.38
CA LYS A 2 -12.61 3.02 10.40
C LYS A 2 -11.68 4.23 10.32
N GLY A 3 -10.52 4.06 9.69
CA GLY A 3 -9.60 5.17 9.45
C GLY A 3 -10.30 6.25 8.62
N ASN A 4 -10.29 7.49 9.11
CA ASN A 4 -10.80 8.64 8.37
C ASN A 4 -9.61 9.42 7.84
N VAL A 5 -8.89 8.83 6.88
CA VAL A 5 -7.72 9.44 6.24
C VAL A 5 -8.23 10.43 5.19
N SER A 6 -7.65 11.62 5.18
CA SER A 6 -7.89 12.66 4.18
C SER A 6 -6.58 13.36 3.89
N VAL A 7 -6.48 14.03 2.73
CA VAL A 7 -5.30 14.83 2.37
C VAL A 7 -4.99 15.81 3.51
N ASP A 8 -5.96 16.60 3.98
CA ASP A 8 -5.75 17.57 5.06
C ASP A 8 -5.11 16.98 6.34
N ARG A 9 -5.51 15.76 6.73
CA ARG A 9 -4.94 15.11 7.92
C ARG A 9 -3.50 14.64 7.68
N VAL A 10 -3.22 14.14 6.48
CA VAL A 10 -1.87 13.78 6.06
C VAL A 10 -1.00 15.04 6.02
N SER A 11 -1.47 16.12 5.38
CA SER A 11 -0.78 17.40 5.28
C SER A 11 -0.48 18.01 6.65
N SER A 12 -1.43 17.97 7.59
CA SER A 12 -1.21 18.42 8.96
C SER A 12 -0.05 17.67 9.61
N LYS A 13 0.00 16.34 9.45
CA LYS A 13 1.08 15.52 10.03
C LYS A 13 2.43 15.73 9.33
N LEU A 14 2.42 15.87 8.00
CA LEU A 14 3.64 16.20 7.26
C LEU A 14 4.20 17.56 7.68
N ASN A 15 3.36 18.58 7.88
CA ASN A 15 3.79 19.89 8.36
C ASN A 15 4.39 19.86 9.77
N GLU A 16 3.97 18.93 10.64
CA GLU A 16 4.59 18.74 11.97
C GLU A 16 5.99 18.09 11.84
N LEU A 17 6.18 17.18 10.90
CA LEU A 17 7.41 16.39 10.77
C LEU A 17 8.50 17.10 9.95
N ILE A 18 8.12 17.86 8.92
CA ILE A 18 9.02 18.40 7.88
C ILE A 18 10.07 19.39 8.38
N TYR A 19 9.83 20.02 9.53
CA TYR A 19 10.78 20.96 10.15
C TYR A 19 11.89 20.26 10.94
N ASN A 20 11.65 19.01 11.34
CA ASN A 20 12.56 18.24 12.21
C ASN A 20 13.26 17.09 11.50
N HIS A 21 13.03 16.93 10.19
CA HIS A 21 13.58 15.84 9.39
C HIS A 21 14.05 16.36 8.03
N ASP A 22 15.10 15.75 7.49
CA ASP A 22 15.62 16.08 6.15
C ASP A 22 14.62 15.68 5.06
N PHE A 23 14.04 14.48 5.21
CA PHE A 23 13.02 13.94 4.31
C PHE A 23 11.89 13.29 5.11
N VAL A 24 10.67 13.36 4.58
CA VAL A 24 9.49 12.70 5.14
C VAL A 24 8.75 11.96 4.02
N THR A 25 8.37 10.72 4.30
CA THR A 25 7.58 9.88 3.38
C THR A 25 6.30 9.39 4.04
N THR A 26 5.41 8.77 3.27
CA THR A 26 4.12 8.27 3.74
C THR A 26 3.91 6.81 3.35
N LEU A 27 3.09 6.11 4.11
CA LEU A 27 2.58 4.78 3.74
C LEU A 27 1.12 4.71 4.17
N TYR A 28 0.21 5.03 3.26
CA TYR A 28 -1.23 4.97 3.50
C TYR A 28 -1.92 4.09 2.45
N ASP A 29 -2.94 3.35 2.88
CA ASP A 29 -3.81 2.58 1.99
C ASP A 29 -4.65 3.54 1.13
N PHE A 30 -4.67 3.34 -0.19
CA PHE A 30 -5.48 4.15 -1.11
C PHE A 30 -6.97 4.15 -0.70
N TYR A 31 -7.53 3.00 -0.33
CA TYR A 31 -8.93 2.90 0.13
C TYR A 31 -9.17 3.38 1.56
N GLY A 32 -8.11 3.70 2.30
CA GLY A 32 -8.22 4.40 3.58
C GLY A 32 -8.71 5.84 3.42
N PHE A 33 -8.55 6.44 2.24
CA PHE A 33 -9.01 7.80 1.95
C PHE A 33 -10.51 7.84 1.64
N LYS A 34 -11.20 8.82 2.22
CA LYS A 34 -12.62 9.11 1.92
C LYS A 34 -12.72 10.26 0.91
N LYS A 35 -13.85 10.30 0.19
CA LYS A 35 -14.19 11.35 -0.79
C LYS A 35 -13.18 11.50 -1.95
N LEU A 36 -12.57 10.39 -2.36
CA LEU A 36 -11.78 10.37 -3.59
C LEU A 36 -12.68 10.68 -4.78
N SER A 37 -12.19 11.45 -5.74
CA SER A 37 -12.89 11.63 -7.02
C SER A 37 -12.99 10.28 -7.75
N THR A 38 -13.96 10.16 -8.65
CA THR A 38 -14.17 8.93 -9.45
C THR A 38 -12.92 8.52 -10.22
N ASP A 39 -12.16 9.50 -10.72
CA ASP A 39 -10.91 9.30 -11.47
C ASP A 39 -9.65 9.47 -10.62
N GLU A 40 -9.77 9.42 -9.29
CA GLU A 40 -8.59 9.50 -8.44
C GLU A 40 -7.70 8.28 -8.66
N THR A 41 -6.42 8.54 -8.89
CA THR A 41 -5.37 7.53 -9.00
C THR A 41 -4.39 7.66 -7.85
N LYS A 42 -3.55 6.63 -7.65
CA LYS A 42 -2.41 6.70 -6.75
C LYS A 42 -1.57 7.97 -6.99
N ALA A 43 -1.19 8.20 -8.25
CA ALA A 43 -0.35 9.32 -8.64
C ALA A 43 -1.01 10.68 -8.37
N SER A 44 -2.31 10.84 -8.70
CA SER A 44 -3.01 12.10 -8.44
C SER A 44 -3.15 12.38 -6.94
N LEU A 45 -3.36 11.35 -6.12
CA LEU A 45 -3.45 11.50 -4.68
C LEU A 45 -2.10 11.82 -4.04
N GLU A 46 -1.03 11.16 -4.46
CA GLU A 46 0.35 11.47 -4.07
C GLU A 46 0.71 12.92 -4.42
N GLN A 47 0.31 13.38 -5.62
CA GLN A 47 0.52 14.75 -6.05
C GLN A 47 -0.28 15.74 -5.19
N LYS A 48 -1.56 15.47 -4.87
CA LYS A 48 -2.37 16.31 -3.96
C LYS A 48 -1.75 16.42 -2.57
N ILE A 49 -1.19 15.33 -2.04
CA ILE A 49 -0.47 15.35 -0.77
C ILE A 49 0.75 16.26 -0.88
N LYS A 50 1.53 16.17 -1.97
CA LYS A 50 2.68 17.04 -2.19
C LYS A 50 2.29 18.51 -2.31
N ASP A 51 1.26 18.81 -3.10
CA ASP A 51 0.80 20.18 -3.38
C ASP A 51 0.20 20.87 -2.14
N SER A 52 -0.29 20.08 -1.18
CA SER A 52 -0.77 20.60 0.11
C SER A 52 0.33 21.14 1.02
N ILE A 53 1.61 20.93 0.67
CA ILE A 53 2.77 21.39 1.42
C ILE A 53 3.34 22.64 0.76
N LYS A 54 3.86 23.57 1.57
CA LYS A 54 4.53 24.80 1.08
C LYS A 54 5.58 24.44 0.03
N GLN A 55 5.56 25.15 -1.10
CA GLN A 55 6.44 24.88 -2.26
C GLN A 55 7.92 24.76 -1.87
N SER A 56 8.40 25.61 -0.96
CA SER A 56 9.79 25.60 -0.48
C SER A 56 10.18 24.33 0.29
N GLN A 57 9.21 23.53 0.74
CA GLN A 57 9.43 22.30 1.49
C GLN A 57 9.02 21.05 0.70
N GLN A 58 8.38 21.18 -0.47
CA GLN A 58 7.94 20.03 -1.27
C GLN A 58 9.09 19.10 -1.70
N GLY A 59 10.32 19.61 -1.79
CA GLY A 59 11.52 18.82 -2.06
C GLY A 59 11.86 17.81 -0.96
N LYS A 60 11.40 18.05 0.27
CA LYS A 60 11.60 17.14 1.42
C LYS A 60 10.55 16.03 1.49
N ILE A 61 9.49 16.10 0.68
CA ILE A 61 8.36 15.16 0.75
C ILE A 61 8.43 14.14 -0.38
N ILE A 62 8.38 12.87 0.01
CA ILE A 62 8.33 11.72 -0.88
C ILE A 62 7.01 10.99 -0.60
N PRO A 63 5.88 11.47 -1.16
CA PRO A 63 4.60 10.85 -0.86
C PRO A 63 4.56 9.46 -1.49
N TYR A 64 4.02 8.51 -0.75
CA TYR A 64 3.69 7.18 -1.24
C TYR A 64 2.34 6.71 -0.70
N ILE A 65 1.54 6.17 -1.62
CA ILE A 65 0.27 5.54 -1.34
C ILE A 65 0.34 4.08 -1.77
N GLN A 66 0.05 3.18 -0.83
CA GLN A 66 -0.10 1.76 -1.11
C GLN A 66 -1.40 1.56 -1.89
N MET A 67 -1.30 1.10 -3.14
CA MET A 67 -2.49 0.88 -3.94
C MET A 67 -3.38 -0.19 -3.28
N TYR A 68 -4.68 0.11 -3.23
CA TYR A 68 -5.72 -0.63 -2.52
C TYR A 68 -5.54 -0.69 -0.99
N GLU A 69 -4.78 -1.66 -0.50
CA GLU A 69 -4.56 -1.95 0.91
C GLU A 69 -3.21 -2.63 1.10
N PHE A 70 -2.62 -2.50 2.29
CA PHE A 70 -1.43 -3.23 2.72
C PHE A 70 -1.52 -4.74 2.47
N GLU A 71 -2.71 -5.32 2.59
CA GLU A 71 -2.99 -6.72 2.28
C GLU A 71 -2.70 -7.13 0.84
N ALA A 72 -2.64 -6.19 -0.12
CA ALA A 72 -2.23 -6.49 -1.48
C ALA A 72 -0.81 -7.09 -1.53
N LEU A 73 0.07 -6.68 -0.62
CA LEU A 73 1.45 -7.18 -0.55
C LEU A 73 1.50 -8.68 -0.22
N LEU A 74 0.47 -9.24 0.43
CA LEU A 74 0.39 -10.68 0.75
C LEU A 74 0.31 -11.54 -0.51
N PHE A 75 -0.22 -11.00 -1.60
CA PHE A 75 -0.37 -11.68 -2.89
C PHE A 75 0.94 -11.78 -3.69
N SER A 76 2.04 -11.26 -3.17
CA SER A 76 3.37 -11.38 -3.80
C SER A 76 3.94 -12.82 -3.76
N ASP A 77 3.43 -13.68 -2.87
CA ASP A 77 3.72 -15.11 -2.88
C ASP A 77 2.49 -15.94 -2.50
N ALA A 78 1.87 -16.55 -3.51
CA ALA A 78 0.65 -17.34 -3.34
C ALA A 78 0.87 -18.55 -2.41
N LYS A 79 2.05 -19.19 -2.47
CA LYS A 79 2.33 -20.40 -1.69
C LYS A 79 2.45 -20.07 -0.21
N ILE A 80 3.26 -19.07 0.14
CA ILE A 80 3.45 -18.65 1.54
C ILE A 80 2.14 -18.13 2.13
N MET A 81 1.39 -17.35 1.35
CA MET A 81 0.08 -16.84 1.74
C MET A 81 -0.92 -17.99 1.99
N ALA A 82 -1.01 -18.95 1.07
CA ALA A 82 -1.89 -20.12 1.20
C ALA A 82 -1.60 -20.93 2.46
N ASN A 83 -0.33 -21.24 2.69
CA ASN A 83 0.12 -22.04 3.83
C ASN A 83 -0.23 -21.35 5.16
N ASN A 84 0.03 -20.05 5.27
CA ASN A 84 -0.23 -19.30 6.51
C ASN A 84 -1.71 -19.04 6.78
N LEU A 85 -2.54 -18.99 5.74
CA LEU A 85 -3.99 -18.80 5.85
C LEU A 85 -4.77 -20.12 5.90
N ASN A 86 -4.08 -21.26 5.73
CA ASN A 86 -4.68 -22.59 5.62
C ASN A 86 -5.78 -22.66 4.54
N VAL A 87 -5.46 -22.16 3.35
CA VAL A 87 -6.36 -22.15 2.18
C VAL A 87 -5.70 -22.79 0.98
N SER A 88 -6.49 -23.12 -0.05
CA SER A 88 -5.94 -23.61 -1.31
C SER A 88 -5.13 -22.52 -2.02
N GLN A 89 -3.92 -22.86 -2.46
CA GLN A 89 -3.12 -21.98 -3.32
C GLN A 89 -3.85 -21.67 -4.64
N SER A 90 -4.61 -22.63 -5.19
CA SER A 90 -5.34 -22.45 -6.45
C SER A 90 -6.34 -21.29 -6.40
N TRP A 91 -6.91 -20.99 -5.23
CA TRP A 91 -7.79 -19.83 -5.06
C TRP A 91 -7.01 -18.53 -5.26
N ILE A 92 -5.81 -18.44 -4.70
CA ILE A 92 -4.94 -17.26 -4.84
C ILE A 92 -4.49 -17.14 -6.29
N ASP A 93 -4.01 -18.23 -6.89
CA ASP A 93 -3.57 -18.26 -8.29
C ASP A 93 -4.69 -17.84 -9.24
N ASN A 94 -5.94 -18.27 -9.00
CA ASN A 94 -7.09 -17.84 -9.79
C ASN A 94 -7.32 -16.32 -9.70
N ILE A 95 -7.18 -15.73 -8.50
CA ILE A 95 -7.23 -14.28 -8.35
C ILE A 95 -6.09 -13.63 -9.12
N LEU A 96 -4.86 -14.14 -9.00
CA LEU A 96 -3.71 -13.58 -9.70
C LEU A 96 -3.89 -13.62 -11.23
N ASN A 97 -4.49 -14.68 -11.76
CA ASN A 97 -4.76 -14.81 -13.19
C ASN A 97 -5.84 -13.85 -13.70
N GLU A 98 -6.68 -13.28 -12.83
CA GLU A 98 -7.63 -12.23 -13.20
C GLU A 98 -6.91 -10.89 -13.49
N PHE A 99 -5.66 -10.72 -13.06
CA PHE A 99 -4.94 -9.45 -13.13
C PHE A 99 -3.54 -9.59 -13.70
N ASN A 100 -3.25 -8.84 -14.76
CA ASN A 100 -1.89 -8.79 -15.33
C ASN A 100 -0.87 -8.09 -14.42
N ASP A 101 -1.32 -7.41 -13.37
CA ASP A 101 -0.51 -6.62 -12.46
C ASP A 101 -1.08 -6.73 -11.03
N LEU A 102 -0.23 -7.09 -10.07
CA LEU A 102 -0.58 -7.22 -8.66
C LEU A 102 -1.02 -5.88 -8.05
N GLU A 103 -0.47 -4.77 -8.52
CA GLU A 103 -0.93 -3.43 -8.11
C GLU A 103 -2.29 -3.07 -8.72
N LYS A 104 -2.85 -3.95 -9.55
CA LYS A 104 -4.20 -3.87 -10.11
C LYS A 104 -5.15 -4.95 -9.61
N ILE A 105 -4.79 -5.74 -8.58
CA ILE A 105 -5.55 -6.90 -8.07
C ILE A 105 -6.99 -6.59 -7.57
N ASN A 106 -7.50 -5.40 -7.84
CA ASN A 106 -8.74 -4.90 -7.29
C ASN A 106 -9.44 -3.84 -8.16
N ASN A 107 -10.69 -4.13 -8.48
CA ASN A 107 -11.56 -3.27 -9.28
C ASN A 107 -12.59 -2.50 -8.44
N SER A 108 -12.69 -2.71 -7.12
CA SER A 108 -13.67 -2.02 -6.27
C SER A 108 -13.43 -2.15 -4.75
N LYS A 109 -14.03 -1.28 -3.93
CA LYS A 109 -14.03 -1.44 -2.46
C LYS A 109 -14.62 -2.76 -1.97
N GLU A 110 -15.51 -3.41 -2.73
CA GLU A 110 -16.12 -4.70 -2.35
C GLU A 110 -15.24 -5.91 -2.68
N THR A 111 -14.27 -5.73 -3.59
CA THR A 111 -13.27 -6.73 -3.99
C THR A 111 -11.88 -6.40 -3.46
N ALA A 112 -11.80 -5.56 -2.42
CA ALA A 112 -10.56 -5.20 -1.75
C ALA A 112 -9.79 -6.43 -1.22
N PRO A 113 -8.44 -6.41 -1.23
CA PRO A 113 -7.61 -7.54 -0.79
C PRO A 113 -8.03 -8.11 0.57
N SER A 114 -8.24 -7.27 1.59
CA SER A 114 -8.65 -7.73 2.91
C SER A 114 -10.03 -8.40 2.93
N LYS A 115 -10.95 -7.96 2.06
CA LYS A 115 -12.28 -8.59 1.90
C LYS A 115 -12.18 -9.92 1.17
N ARG A 116 -11.35 -10.03 0.12
CA ARG A 116 -11.11 -11.30 -0.59
C ARG A 116 -10.56 -12.35 0.37
N ILE A 117 -9.59 -11.96 1.19
CA ILE A 117 -9.00 -12.85 2.19
C ILE A 117 -10.04 -13.28 3.22
N LYS A 118 -10.77 -12.34 3.83
CA LYS A 118 -11.78 -12.67 4.86
C LYS A 118 -12.93 -13.55 4.37
N LYS A 119 -13.25 -13.52 3.07
CA LYS A 119 -14.27 -14.40 2.48
C LYS A 119 -13.80 -15.84 2.36
N ASN A 120 -12.49 -16.08 2.28
CA ASN A 120 -11.92 -17.39 1.99
C ASN A 120 -11.07 -17.96 3.14
N ALA A 121 -10.72 -17.14 4.14
CA ALA A 121 -9.85 -17.51 5.25
C ALA A 121 -10.24 -16.80 6.56
N THR A 122 -9.93 -17.41 7.70
CA THR A 122 -9.94 -16.74 9.00
C THR A 122 -8.74 -15.81 9.10
N TYR A 123 -8.95 -14.53 8.76
CA TYR A 123 -7.86 -13.55 8.68
C TYR A 123 -7.93 -12.47 9.76
N ILE A 124 -6.93 -12.50 10.64
CA ILE A 124 -6.65 -11.49 11.65
C ILE A 124 -5.47 -10.63 11.18
N LYS A 125 -5.76 -9.41 10.69
CA LYS A 125 -4.77 -8.49 10.08
C LYS A 125 -3.52 -8.29 10.94
N THR A 126 -3.69 -8.04 12.23
CA THR A 126 -2.58 -7.73 13.15
C THR A 126 -1.66 -8.91 13.45
N GLN A 127 -2.10 -10.14 13.18
CA GLN A 127 -1.34 -11.35 13.46
C GLN A 127 -0.79 -12.00 12.17
N HIS A 128 -1.67 -12.19 11.18
CA HIS A 128 -1.31 -12.92 9.97
C HIS A 128 -0.49 -12.06 9.01
N ALA A 129 -0.84 -10.78 8.82
CA ALA A 129 -0.16 -9.96 7.81
C ALA A 129 1.34 -9.80 8.08
N PRO A 130 1.78 -9.44 9.31
CA PRO A 130 3.21 -9.31 9.59
C PRO A 130 3.96 -10.63 9.42
N LYS A 131 3.38 -11.75 9.91
CA LYS A 131 3.98 -13.08 9.79
C LYS A 131 4.16 -13.50 8.33
N ILE A 132 3.11 -13.35 7.52
CA ILE A 132 3.16 -13.70 6.10
C ILE A 132 4.20 -12.84 5.38
N LEU A 133 4.16 -11.51 5.55
CA LEU A 133 5.10 -10.61 4.87
C LEU A 133 6.55 -10.84 5.30
N GLN A 134 6.77 -11.19 6.56
CA GLN A 134 8.10 -11.57 7.05
C GLN A 134 8.61 -12.84 6.35
N GLU A 135 7.75 -13.85 6.16
CA GLU A 135 8.11 -15.09 5.49
C GLU A 135 8.30 -14.91 3.98
N ILE A 136 7.50 -14.06 3.34
CA ILE A 136 7.66 -13.68 1.92
C ILE A 136 9.00 -12.96 1.70
N GLY A 137 9.32 -12.00 2.58
CA GLY A 137 10.52 -11.21 2.50
C GLY A 137 10.47 -10.06 1.49
N LEU A 138 11.28 -9.04 1.79
CA LEU A 138 11.31 -7.80 1.02
C LEU A 138 11.71 -7.97 -0.46
N PRO A 139 12.69 -8.82 -0.84
CA PRO A 139 13.06 -8.99 -2.24
C PRO A 139 11.91 -9.48 -3.10
N LYS A 140 11.10 -10.42 -2.58
CA LYS A 140 9.96 -10.97 -3.32
C LYS A 140 8.83 -9.95 -3.48
N ILE A 141 8.56 -9.18 -2.42
CA ILE A 141 7.59 -8.07 -2.47
C ILE A 141 8.02 -7.04 -3.52
N ARG A 142 9.31 -6.66 -3.55
CA ARG A 142 9.85 -5.69 -4.53
C ARG A 142 9.75 -6.21 -5.97
N GLU A 143 10.07 -7.48 -6.22
CA GLU A 143 9.93 -8.12 -7.55
C GLU A 143 8.48 -8.00 -8.07
N LYS A 144 7.51 -8.14 -7.17
CA LYS A 144 6.10 -8.29 -7.51
C LYS A 144 5.29 -6.99 -7.44
N CYS A 145 5.74 -6.00 -6.68
CA CYS A 145 5.05 -4.73 -6.47
C CYS A 145 5.97 -3.58 -6.90
N GLN A 146 5.95 -3.26 -8.20
CA GLN A 146 6.89 -2.33 -8.83
C GLN A 146 6.79 -0.89 -8.29
N GLY A 147 5.60 -0.43 -7.94
CA GLY A 147 5.39 0.85 -7.30
C GLY A 147 5.92 0.89 -5.87
N PHE A 148 5.82 -0.22 -5.12
CA PHE A 148 6.44 -0.34 -3.79
C PHE A 148 7.98 -0.39 -3.90
N ASP A 149 8.52 -1.12 -4.87
CA ASP A 149 9.96 -1.15 -5.16
C ASP A 149 10.52 0.23 -5.55
N ALA A 150 9.85 0.94 -6.45
CA ALA A 150 10.26 2.27 -6.88
C ALA A 150 10.30 3.27 -5.71
N TRP A 151 9.34 3.16 -4.78
CA TRP A 151 9.33 3.95 -3.55
C TRP A 151 10.51 3.61 -2.65
N LEU A 152 10.75 2.34 -2.33
CA LEU A 152 11.88 1.93 -1.50
C LEU A 152 13.22 2.31 -2.11
N THR A 153 13.41 2.06 -3.40
CA THR A 153 14.62 2.43 -4.13
C THR A 153 14.88 3.94 -4.03
N ARG A 154 13.83 4.77 -4.08
CA ARG A 154 13.97 6.21 -3.89
C ARG A 154 14.39 6.58 -2.47
N LEU A 155 13.92 5.87 -1.45
CA LEU A 155 14.32 6.09 -0.06
C LEU A 155 15.76 5.64 0.20
N GLU A 156 16.16 4.49 -0.34
CA GLU A 156 17.52 3.95 -0.22
C GLU A 156 18.58 4.93 -0.75
N ARG A 157 18.24 5.69 -1.80
CA ARG A 157 19.11 6.72 -2.41
C ARG A 157 19.22 8.04 -1.63
N LEU A 158 18.51 8.23 -0.52
CA LEU A 158 18.56 9.50 0.23
C LEU A 158 19.84 9.67 1.07
N GLY A 159 20.55 8.58 1.34
CA GLY A 159 21.80 8.57 2.08
C GLY A 159 23.04 8.32 1.21
N GLU A 160 22.86 8.30 -0.12
CA GLU A 160 23.94 8.24 -1.11
C GLU A 160 24.38 9.67 -1.49
#